data_AF-A0A174H9S7-F1
#
_entry.id   AF-A0A174H9S7-F1
#
_cell.length_a   1.000
_cell.length_b   1.000
_cell.length_c   1.000
_cell.angle_alpha   90.00
_cell.angle_beta   90.00
_cell.angle_gamma   90.00
#
_symmetry.space_group_name_H-M   'P 1'
#
loop_
_entity.id
_entity.type
_entity.pdbx_description
1 polymer ?
#
loop_
_entity_poly.entity_id
_entity_poly.type
_entity_poly.pdbx_seq_one_letter_code
_entity_poly.pdbx_strand_id
1 'polypeptide(L)'
;MGKAERIEIEDFVQNIVERMETPEAFEKMISREEECEAQGQESRLRDVLKKEWPVDEKGERIYQITNIYEEKAEELLIVELYTGIHLENGVPCGHFTLYLCGEPDGWKLSETRMMEYLQNL
;
A
#
# COMPACT_ATOMS: atom_id res chain seq x y z
N MET A 1 6.81 4.45 -17.65
CA MET A 1 5.86 5.20 -16.82
C MET A 1 5.71 6.65 -17.25
N GLY A 2 4.48 7.06 -17.54
CA GLY A 2 4.16 8.44 -17.87
C GLY A 2 4.06 9.33 -16.61
N LYS A 3 4.06 10.66 -16.79
CA LYS A 3 3.86 11.61 -15.69
C LYS A 3 2.46 11.46 -15.04
N ALA A 4 1.45 11.08 -15.83
CA ALA A 4 0.08 10.86 -15.36
C ALA A 4 -0.02 9.62 -14.45
N GLU A 5 0.58 8.52 -14.87
CA GLU A 5 0.60 7.25 -14.12
C GLU A 5 1.29 7.38 -12.76
N ARG A 6 2.38 8.17 -12.68
CA ARG A 6 3.02 8.47 -11.39
C ARG A 6 2.11 9.27 -10.45
N ILE A 7 1.33 10.21 -10.97
CA ILE A 7 0.36 10.99 -10.18
C ILE A 7 -0.74 10.05 -9.67
N GLU A 8 -1.25 9.16 -10.51
CA GLU A 8 -2.27 8.18 -10.10
C GLU A 8 -1.77 7.24 -8.99
N ILE A 9 -0.49 6.85 -9.02
CA ILE A 9 0.12 6.03 -7.97
C ILE A 9 0.32 6.84 -6.69
N GLU A 10 0.79 8.09 -6.79
CA GLU A 10 0.92 8.99 -5.64
C GLU A 10 -0.44 9.19 -4.95
N ASP A 11 -1.49 9.47 -5.73
CA ASP A 11 -2.87 9.58 -5.24
C ASP A 11 -3.38 8.25 -4.64
N PHE A 12 -3.00 7.11 -5.21
CA PHE A 12 -3.37 5.80 -4.68
C PHE A 12 -2.74 5.54 -3.30
N VAL A 13 -1.43 5.78 -3.15
CA VAL A 13 -0.75 5.61 -1.86
C VAL A 13 -1.34 6.53 -0.80
N GLN A 14 -1.69 7.78 -1.16
CA GLN A 14 -2.40 8.68 -0.27
C GLN A 14 -3.77 8.12 0.14
N ASN A 15 -4.55 7.62 -0.81
CA ASN A 15 -5.84 6.99 -0.53
C ASN A 15 -5.71 5.82 0.45
N ILE A 16 -4.63 5.02 0.36
CA ILE A 16 -4.39 3.93 1.32
C ILE A 16 -4.26 4.49 2.73
N VAL A 17 -3.39 5.49 2.91
CA VAL A 17 -3.13 6.13 4.20
C VAL A 17 -4.39 6.72 4.83
N GLU A 18 -5.23 7.37 4.03
CA GLU A 18 -6.49 7.96 4.50
C GLU A 18 -7.53 6.89 4.87
N ARG A 19 -7.60 5.80 4.09
CA ARG A 19 -8.63 4.76 4.25
C ARG A 19 -8.26 3.66 5.22
N MET A 20 -6.99 3.54 5.62
CA MET A 20 -6.55 2.60 6.69
C MET A 20 -7.35 2.76 8.00
N GLU A 21 -7.90 3.97 8.25
CA GLU A 21 -8.72 4.25 9.43
C GLU A 21 -10.20 3.85 9.27
N THR A 22 -10.67 3.55 8.06
CA THR A 22 -12.06 3.14 7.77
C THR A 22 -12.09 1.77 7.09
N PRO A 23 -12.43 0.68 7.82
CA PRO A 23 -12.39 -0.69 7.30
C PRO A 23 -13.10 -0.83 5.96
N GLU A 24 -14.34 -0.35 5.85
CA GLU A 24 -15.19 -0.51 4.66
C GLU A 24 -14.65 0.25 3.43
N ALA A 25 -13.86 1.29 3.66
CA ALA A 25 -13.21 2.04 2.58
C ALA A 25 -11.89 1.39 2.16
N PHE A 26 -11.17 0.76 3.11
CA PHE A 26 -9.93 0.04 2.88
C PHE A 26 -10.15 -1.24 2.06
N GLU A 27 -11.17 -2.04 2.41
CA GLU A 27 -11.49 -3.28 1.67
C GLU A 27 -11.68 -3.03 0.17
N LYS A 28 -12.33 -1.92 -0.20
CA LYS A 28 -12.55 -1.53 -1.61
C LYS A 28 -11.26 -1.22 -2.40
N MET A 29 -10.14 -1.07 -1.71
CA MET A 29 -8.84 -0.87 -2.34
C MET A 29 -8.08 -2.19 -2.56
N ILE A 30 -8.50 -3.28 -1.94
CA ILE A 30 -7.93 -4.60 -2.15
C ILE A 30 -8.48 -5.15 -3.48
N SER A 31 -7.68 -5.96 -4.16
CA SER A 31 -8.08 -6.54 -5.44
C SER A 31 -9.25 -7.51 -5.26
N ARG A 32 -10.26 -7.37 -6.12
CA ARG A 32 -11.48 -8.19 -6.09
C ARG A 32 -11.23 -9.65 -6.45
N GLU A 33 -10.21 -9.90 -7.26
CA GLU A 33 -9.80 -11.26 -7.62
C GLU A 33 -9.34 -12.03 -6.37
N GLU A 34 -8.80 -11.33 -5.37
CA GLU A 34 -8.38 -11.91 -4.09
C GLU A 34 -9.46 -11.84 -3.00
N GLU A 35 -10.31 -10.79 -3.01
CA GLU A 35 -11.51 -10.72 -2.15
C GLU A 35 -12.45 -11.93 -2.36
N CYS A 36 -12.41 -12.57 -3.54
CA CYS A 36 -13.27 -13.71 -3.86
C CYS A 36 -12.93 -14.99 -3.07
N GLU A 37 -11.67 -15.18 -2.65
CA GLU A 37 -11.27 -16.34 -1.84
C GLU A 37 -11.54 -16.13 -0.34
N ALA A 38 -11.47 -14.88 0.13
CA ALA A 38 -11.78 -14.49 1.50
C ALA A 38 -13.29 -14.21 1.64
N GLN A 39 -14.10 -15.23 1.92
CA GLN A 39 -15.56 -15.12 2.16
C GLN A 39 -15.94 -14.11 3.28
N GLY A 40 -15.99 -12.81 2.98
CA GLY A 40 -16.48 -11.76 3.87
C GLY A 40 -15.67 -11.59 5.17
N GLN A 41 -14.42 -12.05 5.20
CA GLN A 41 -13.54 -11.85 6.33
C GLN A 41 -12.78 -10.54 6.11
N GLU A 42 -12.85 -9.61 7.08
CA GLU A 42 -12.06 -8.37 7.03
C GLU A 42 -10.59 -8.72 6.77
N SER A 43 -10.00 -8.00 5.82
CA SER A 43 -8.63 -8.21 5.42
C SER A 43 -7.70 -7.99 6.60
N ARG A 44 -6.85 -8.99 6.85
CA ARG A 44 -5.78 -8.89 7.86
C ARG A 44 -4.73 -7.88 7.44
N LEU A 45 -4.64 -7.57 6.14
CA LEU A 45 -3.70 -6.59 5.60
C LEU A 45 -3.88 -5.23 6.27
N ARG A 46 -5.13 -4.79 6.49
CA ARG A 46 -5.41 -3.50 7.13
C ARG A 46 -4.77 -3.41 8.51
N ASP A 47 -4.96 -4.43 9.33
CA ASP A 47 -4.44 -4.46 10.70
C ASP A 47 -2.91 -4.55 10.72
N VAL A 48 -2.31 -5.34 9.82
CA VAL A 48 -0.85 -5.43 9.71
C VAL A 48 -0.27 -4.12 9.22
N LEU A 49 -0.82 -3.50 8.17
CA LEU A 49 -0.38 -2.19 7.70
C LEU A 49 -0.52 -1.12 8.79
N LYS A 50 -1.63 -1.11 9.53
CA LYS A 50 -1.82 -0.16 10.63
C LYS A 50 -0.79 -0.32 11.75
N LYS A 51 -0.34 -1.55 12.01
CA LYS A 51 0.67 -1.89 13.03
C LYS A 51 2.09 -1.59 12.56
N GLU A 52 2.42 -1.95 11.33
CA GLU A 52 3.79 -1.90 10.80
C GLU A 52 4.12 -0.53 10.16
N TRP A 53 3.12 0.22 9.68
CA TRP A 53 3.35 1.54 9.11
C TRP A 53 3.52 2.60 10.22
N PRO A 54 4.71 3.21 10.37
CA PRO A 54 4.98 4.13 11.46
C PRO A 54 4.17 5.43 11.32
N VAL A 55 3.74 5.93 12.46
CA VAL A 55 3.10 7.25 12.61
C VAL A 55 4.04 8.21 13.33
N ASP A 56 3.92 9.49 13.05
CA ASP A 56 4.64 10.53 13.77
C ASP A 56 4.02 10.85 15.14
N GLU A 57 4.56 11.84 15.84
CA GLU A 57 4.06 12.27 17.17
C GLU A 57 2.60 12.78 17.16
N LYS A 58 2.08 13.14 15.98
CA LYS A 58 0.69 13.59 15.79
C LYS A 58 -0.24 12.47 15.32
N GLY A 59 0.29 11.27 15.09
CA GLY A 59 -0.46 10.15 14.52
C GLY A 59 -0.54 10.17 12.99
N GLU A 60 0.25 11.01 12.31
CA GLU A 60 0.28 11.12 10.85
C GLU A 60 1.20 10.04 10.26
N ARG A 61 0.74 9.33 9.22
CA ARG A 61 1.58 8.37 8.50
C ARG A 61 2.40 9.09 7.46
N ILE A 62 3.69 9.21 7.74
CA ILE A 62 4.62 9.92 6.88
C ILE A 62 5.31 8.91 5.96
N TYR A 63 5.32 9.19 4.67
CA TYR A 63 5.95 8.34 3.68
C TYR A 63 6.53 9.14 2.52
N GLN A 64 7.44 8.51 1.79
CA GLN A 64 7.95 8.98 0.51
C GLN A 64 8.11 7.79 -0.42
N ILE A 65 7.51 7.89 -1.61
CA ILE A 65 7.73 6.91 -2.66
C ILE A 65 9.16 7.05 -3.16
N THR A 66 9.94 5.97 -3.04
CA THR A 66 11.35 5.92 -3.42
C THR A 66 11.54 5.37 -4.81
N ASN A 67 10.79 4.30 -5.13
CA ASN A 67 10.87 3.67 -6.43
C ASN A 67 9.53 3.05 -6.84
N ILE A 68 9.35 2.92 -8.15
CA ILE A 68 8.18 2.33 -8.75
C ILE A 68 8.65 1.41 -9.88
N TYR A 69 8.32 0.13 -9.79
CA TYR A 69 8.65 -0.89 -10.78
C TYR A 69 7.38 -1.50 -11.36
N GLU A 70 7.48 -1.95 -12.60
CA GLU A 70 6.43 -2.66 -13.30
C GLU A 70 6.92 -4.10 -13.55
N GLU A 71 6.26 -5.07 -12.92
CA GLU A 71 6.48 -6.50 -13.17
C GLU A 71 5.49 -6.98 -14.21
N LYS A 72 5.98 -7.09 -15.45
CA LYS A 72 5.15 -7.41 -16.61
C LYS A 72 4.65 -8.85 -16.63
N ALA A 73 5.37 -9.77 -15.97
CA ALA A 73 4.97 -11.18 -15.98
C ALA A 73 3.73 -11.42 -15.12
N GLU A 74 3.56 -10.65 -14.05
CA GLU A 74 2.44 -10.77 -13.12
C GLU A 74 1.44 -9.60 -13.25
N GLU A 75 1.65 -8.70 -14.21
CA GLU A 75 0.86 -7.46 -14.37
C GLU A 75 0.76 -6.65 -13.06
N LEU A 76 1.86 -6.64 -12.30
CA LEU A 76 1.96 -5.99 -11.00
C LEU A 76 2.78 -4.71 -11.07
N LEU A 77 2.39 -3.75 -10.23
CA LEU A 77 3.13 -2.52 -9.99
C LEU A 77 3.66 -2.54 -8.56
N ILE A 78 4.98 -2.49 -8.42
CA ILE A 78 5.68 -2.58 -7.15
C ILE A 78 6.10 -1.18 -6.74
N VAL A 79 5.55 -0.66 -5.66
CA VAL A 79 5.82 0.68 -5.15
C VAL A 79 6.62 0.58 -3.87
N GLU A 80 7.88 0.99 -3.91
CA GLU A 80 8.72 1.10 -2.73
C GLU A 80 8.52 2.46 -2.09
N LEU A 81 8.37 2.44 -0.76
CA LEU A 81 8.21 3.63 0.03
C LEU A 81 9.03 3.56 1.30
N TYR A 82 9.65 4.69 1.62
CA TYR A 82 10.18 4.93 2.95
C TYR A 82 9.09 5.47 3.84
N THR A 83 9.05 5.01 5.09
CA THR A 83 8.10 5.46 6.11
C THR A 83 8.82 6.19 7.24
N GLY A 84 8.13 7.12 7.89
CA GLY A 84 8.65 7.83 9.07
C GLY A 84 9.76 8.84 8.81
N ILE A 85 9.93 9.34 7.58
CA ILE A 85 11.04 10.23 7.17
C ILE A 85 11.13 11.56 7.95
N HIS A 86 10.11 11.90 8.74
CA HIS A 86 10.07 13.11 9.56
C HIS A 86 10.37 12.88 11.05
N LEU A 87 10.74 11.68 11.47
CA LEU A 87 11.17 11.43 12.85
C LEU A 87 12.64 11.84 13.00
N GLU A 88 12.81 13.13 13.30
CA GLU A 88 14.00 13.83 13.80
C GLU A 88 15.16 14.21 12.86
N ASN A 89 15.49 13.49 11.77
CA ASN A 89 16.69 13.84 10.96
C ASN A 89 16.63 13.55 9.44
N GLY A 90 15.46 13.23 8.87
CA GLY A 90 15.35 12.83 7.46
C GLY A 90 15.77 11.38 7.19
N VAL A 91 15.96 10.58 8.26
CA VAL A 91 16.25 9.15 8.17
C VAL A 91 14.92 8.38 8.19
N PRO A 92 14.66 7.50 7.22
CA PRO A 92 13.45 6.69 7.22
C PRO A 92 13.46 5.71 8.41
N CYS A 93 12.33 5.59 9.09
CA CYS A 93 12.13 4.64 10.19
C CYS A 93 11.72 3.25 9.70
N GLY A 94 11.31 3.13 8.44
CA GLY A 94 10.95 1.86 7.83
C GLY A 94 10.97 1.92 6.31
N HIS A 95 10.92 0.73 5.71
CA HIS A 95 10.74 0.54 4.28
C HIS A 95 9.54 -0.37 4.07
N PHE A 96 8.71 0.00 3.11
CA PHE A 96 7.51 -0.71 2.73
C PHE A 96 7.50 -0.93 1.22
N THR A 97 7.02 -2.08 0.80
CA THR A 97 6.77 -2.39 -0.60
C THR A 97 5.29 -2.67 -0.75
N LEU A 98 4.63 -1.91 -1.63
CA LEU A 98 3.25 -2.13 -2.02
C LEU A 98 3.20 -2.87 -3.34
N TYR A 99 2.36 -3.89 -3.42
CA TYR A 99 2.08 -4.63 -4.65
C TYR A 99 0.71 -4.23 -5.15
N LEU A 100 0.66 -3.66 -6.35
CA LEU A 100 -0.55 -3.12 -6.96
C LEU A 100 -0.95 -3.94 -8.19
N CYS A 101 -2.22 -4.31 -8.27
CA CYS A 101 -2.85 -4.87 -9.46
C CYS A 101 -3.60 -3.77 -10.20
N GLY A 102 -3.53 -3.76 -11.53
CA GLY A 102 -4.35 -2.89 -12.36
C GLY A 102 -5.75 -3.48 -12.55
N GLU A 103 -6.79 -2.83 -12.04
CA GLU A 103 -8.19 -3.20 -12.29
C GLU A 103 -8.89 -2.16 -13.19
N PRO A 104 -10.05 -2.50 -13.81
CA PRO A 104 -10.79 -1.56 -14.65
C PRO A 104 -11.24 -0.27 -13.93
N ASP A 105 -11.36 -0.30 -12.60
CA ASP A 105 -11.72 0.85 -11.76
C ASP A 105 -10.50 1.55 -11.10
N GLY A 106 -9.27 1.16 -11.50
CA GLY A 106 -8.01 1.75 -11.04
C GLY A 106 -7.07 0.74 -10.39
N TRP A 107 -6.00 1.24 -9.78
CA TRP A 107 -5.06 0.40 -9.03
C TRP A 107 -5.73 -0.18 -7.77
N LYS A 108 -5.37 -1.41 -7.42
CA LYS A 108 -5.77 -2.11 -6.20
C LYS A 108 -4.56 -2.74 -5.51
N LEU A 109 -4.61 -2.93 -4.21
CA LEU A 109 -3.61 -3.69 -3.46
C LEU A 109 -3.79 -5.19 -3.71
N SER A 110 -2.69 -5.88 -4.01
CA SER A 110 -2.69 -7.34 -3.97
C SER A 110 -2.51 -7.81 -2.53
N GLU A 111 -3.57 -8.31 -1.89
CA GLU A 111 -3.49 -8.85 -0.52
C GLU A 111 -2.55 -10.05 -0.44
N THR A 112 -2.57 -10.97 -1.40
CA THR A 112 -1.71 -12.16 -1.36
C THR A 112 -0.25 -11.77 -1.38
N ARG A 113 0.16 -10.94 -2.35
CA ARG A 113 1.55 -10.48 -2.47
C ARG A 113 1.98 -9.62 -1.28
N MET A 114 1.08 -8.77 -0.80
CA MET A 114 1.35 -7.96 0.39
C MET A 114 1.57 -8.83 1.63
N MET A 115 0.72 -9.83 1.85
CA MET A 115 0.83 -10.74 2.99
C MET A 115 2.06 -11.64 2.89
N GLU A 116 2.42 -12.10 1.69
CA GLU A 116 3.69 -12.82 1.43
C GLU A 116 4.90 -11.93 1.77
N TYR A 117 4.92 -10.68 1.32
CA TYR A 117 5.98 -9.74 1.65
C TYR A 117 6.09 -9.51 3.17
N LEU A 118 4.96 -9.23 3.82
CA LEU A 118 4.90 -8.93 5.25
C LEU A 118 5.27 -10.13 6.15
N GLN A 119 5.04 -11.37 5.70
CA GLN A 119 5.48 -12.57 6.42
C GLN A 119 6.99 -12.81 6.34
N ASN A 120 7.66 -12.21 5.35
CA ASN A 120 9.09 -12.35 5.11
C ASN A 120 9.93 -11.17 5.66
N LEU A 121 9.30 -10.21 6.34
CA LEU A 121 9.95 -9.14 7.11
C LEU A 121 10.43 -9.63 8.48
#